data_AF-A0A2G1DL23-F1
#
_entry.id   AF-A0A2G1DL23-F1
#
_cell.length_a   1.000
_cell.length_b   1.000
_cell.length_c   1.000
_cell.angle_alpha   90.00
_cell.angle_beta   90.00
_cell.angle_gamma   90.00
#
_symmetry.space_group_name_H-M   'P 1'
#
loop_
_entity.id
_entity.type
_entity.pdbx_description
1 polymer ?
#
loop_
_entity_poly.entity_id
_entity_poly.type
_entity_poly.pdbx_seq_one_letter_code
_entity_poly.pdbx_strand_id
1 'polypeptide(L)' 'MSSVVGCVTTFDPGWEVDDEGGIASLCQPMEADLYGCSDPCWWPTQVPDTSSSYKQWADKSSSSKDKWREFDNVYPKL' A
#
# COMPACT_ATOMS: atom_id res chain seq x y z
N MET A 1 17.10 12.71 4.10
CA MET A 1 17.36 11.90 2.90
C MET A 1 16.71 12.58 1.71
N SER A 2 17.36 12.62 0.54
CA SER A 2 16.65 13.04 -0.68
C SER A 2 15.60 11.99 -1.00
N SER A 3 14.34 12.41 -1.14
CA SER A 3 13.24 11.53 -1.51
C SER A 3 13.48 10.89 -2.88
N VAL A 4 13.14 9.61 -3.01
CA VAL A 4 13.28 8.85 -4.26
C VAL A 4 12.04 9.08 -5.13
N VAL A 5 12.24 9.36 -6.42
CA VAL A 5 11.14 9.53 -7.37
C VAL A 5 10.29 8.26 -7.42
N GLY A 6 8.98 8.40 -7.23
CA GLY A 6 8.01 7.31 -7.23
C GLY A 6 7.69 6.73 -5.84
N CYS A 7 8.40 7.15 -4.79
CA CYS A 7 8.11 6.73 -3.41
C CYS A 7 7.34 7.80 -2.63
N VAL A 8 6.69 7.40 -1.55
CA VAL A 8 6.01 8.33 -0.63
C VAL A 8 7.01 9.12 0.20
N THR A 9 6.57 10.28 0.67
CA THR A 9 7.29 11.09 1.67
C THR A 9 6.44 11.41 2.90
N THR A 10 5.26 10.80 2.98
CA THR A 10 4.37 10.85 4.15
C THR A 10 4.60 9.57 4.95
N PHE A 11 5.26 9.68 6.09
CA PHE A 11 5.70 8.53 6.89
C PHE A 11 4.78 8.34 8.10
N ASP A 12 3.86 7.36 8.00
CA ASP A 12 2.94 6.96 9.08
C ASP A 12 2.66 5.44 9.05
N PRO A 13 3.66 4.54 9.15
CA PRO A 13 5.11 4.77 9.25
C PRO A 13 5.80 4.96 7.88
N GLY A 14 5.11 4.72 6.76
CA GLY A 14 5.63 4.83 5.39
C GLY A 14 5.18 3.65 4.52
N TRP A 15 5.54 3.67 3.23
CA TRP A 15 5.23 2.57 2.30
C TRP A 15 6.49 1.90 1.74
N GLU A 16 7.38 2.65 1.10
CA GLU A 16 8.66 2.11 0.59
C GLU A 16 9.79 2.14 1.61
N VAL A 17 9.83 3.17 2.46
CA VAL A 17 10.79 3.35 3.55
C VAL A 17 10.09 3.96 4.75
N ASP A 18 10.59 3.67 5.95
CA ASP A 18 10.15 4.35 7.18
C ASP A 18 10.79 5.73 7.34
N ASP A 19 10.37 6.49 8.36
CA ASP A 19 10.89 7.82 8.67
C ASP A 19 12.36 7.80 9.11
N GLU A 20 12.85 6.66 9.62
CA GLU A 20 14.26 6.43 9.89
C GLU A 20 15.08 6.15 8.61
N GLY A 21 14.42 5.96 7.47
CA GLY A 21 15.05 5.64 6.18
C GLY A 21 15.43 4.19 5.99
N GLY A 22 14.95 3.32 6.87
CA GLY A 22 15.00 1.87 6.77
C GLY A 22 13.65 1.30 6.35
N ILE A 23 13.39 0.07 6.81
CA ILE A 23 12.13 -0.67 6.59
C ILE A 23 11.64 -1.35 7.88
N ALA A 24 12.32 -1.10 9.00
CA ALA A 24 12.11 -1.84 10.23
C ALA A 24 10.84 -1.40 10.96
N SER A 25 10.48 -0.12 10.82
CA SER A 25 9.27 0.46 11.40
C SER A 25 8.04 0.30 10.51
N LEU A 26 8.22 -0.12 9.24
CA LEU A 26 7.12 -0.54 8.38
C LEU A 26 6.42 -1.78 8.94
N CYS A 27 5.17 -2.02 8.53
CA CYS A 27 4.44 -3.19 9.00
C CYS A 27 5.09 -4.51 8.56
N GLN A 28 5.11 -5.47 9.49
CA GLN A 28 5.74 -6.77 9.34
C GLN A 28 4.70 -7.89 9.50
N PRO A 29 4.35 -8.61 8.42
CA PRO A 29 4.69 -8.34 7.03
C PRO A 29 3.88 -7.16 6.47
N MET A 30 4.23 -6.67 5.27
CA MET A 30 3.55 -5.53 4.63
C MET A 30 2.04 -5.77 4.47
N GLU A 31 1.61 -7.01 4.24
CA GLU A 31 0.19 -7.37 4.11
C GLU A 31 -0.65 -7.04 5.36
N ALA A 32 -0.02 -6.87 6.53
CA ALA A 32 -0.70 -6.45 7.75
C ALA A 32 -1.19 -4.99 7.71
N ASP A 33 -0.59 -4.16 6.86
CA ASP A 33 -0.94 -2.75 6.69
C ASP A 33 -1.75 -2.47 5.43
N LEU A 34 -1.79 -3.42 4.49
CA LEU A 34 -2.33 -3.21 3.15
C LEU A 34 -3.76 -2.61 3.15
N TYR A 35 -4.65 -3.10 4.02
CA TYR A 35 -5.99 -2.52 4.17
C TYR A 35 -6.00 -1.22 4.98
N GLY A 36 -5.11 -1.09 5.97
CA GLY A 36 -4.90 0.15 6.71
C GLY A 36 -4.48 1.30 5.79
N CYS A 37 -3.75 1.00 4.72
CA CYS A 37 -3.43 1.96 3.66
C CYS A 37 -4.56 2.11 2.62
N SER A 38 -5.12 0.99 2.12
CA SER A 38 -6.11 0.99 1.04
C SER A 38 -7.44 1.62 1.45
N ASP A 39 -8.00 1.23 2.58
CA ASP A 39 -9.35 1.61 3.01
C ASP A 39 -9.49 3.12 3.19
N PRO A 40 -8.60 3.82 3.91
CA PRO A 40 -8.69 5.27 4.08
C PRO A 40 -8.00 6.09 2.97
N CYS A 41 -7.56 5.49 1.86
CA CYS A 41 -6.76 6.16 0.82
C CYS A 41 -5.45 6.78 1.36
N TRP A 42 -4.67 6.08 2.20
CA TRP A 42 -3.54 6.70 2.90
C TRP A 42 -2.36 7.04 1.96
N TRP A 43 -1.95 6.11 1.10
CA TRP A 43 -0.94 6.32 0.05
C TRP A 43 -1.49 6.00 -1.35
N PRO A 44 -2.43 6.80 -1.89
CA PRO A 44 -3.21 6.46 -3.08
C PRO A 44 -2.38 6.44 -4.38
N THR A 45 -1.17 7.00 -4.38
CA THR A 45 -0.23 6.92 -5.49
C THR A 45 0.48 5.57 -5.60
N GLN A 46 0.49 4.79 -4.52
CA GLN A 46 1.18 3.50 -4.42
C GLN A 46 0.21 2.35 -4.23
N VAL A 47 -0.81 2.54 -3.39
CA VAL A 47 -1.79 1.52 -3.00
C VAL A 47 -3.16 1.92 -3.53
N PRO A 48 -3.83 1.06 -4.30
CA PRO A 48 -5.18 1.34 -4.78
C PRO A 48 -6.14 1.57 -3.62
N ASP A 49 -6.92 2.65 -3.71
CA ASP A 49 -7.81 3.05 -2.63
C ASP A 49 -9.23 2.45 -2.75
N THR A 50 -9.69 1.78 -1.69
CA THR A 50 -10.99 1.10 -1.67
C THR A 50 -12.14 1.99 -1.19
N SER A 51 -11.89 3.14 -0.57
CA SER A 51 -12.98 4.06 -0.20
C SER A 51 -13.47 4.96 -1.34
N SER A 52 -12.68 5.18 -2.40
CA SER A 52 -13.11 6.02 -3.52
C SER A 52 -12.95 5.39 -4.91
N SER A 53 -11.72 5.24 -5.41
CA SER A 53 -11.44 4.98 -6.83
C SER A 53 -11.55 3.50 -7.20
N TYR A 54 -11.10 2.61 -6.31
CA TYR A 54 -10.96 1.18 -6.57
C TYR A 54 -11.72 0.35 -5.52
N LYS A 55 -13.02 0.64 -5.36
CA LYS A 55 -13.90 0.04 -4.32
C LYS A 55 -13.92 -1.48 -4.25
N GLN A 56 -13.58 -2.16 -5.34
CA GLN A 56 -13.63 -3.62 -5.47
C GLN A 56 -12.24 -4.26 -5.54
N TRP A 57 -11.17 -3.49 -5.34
CA TRP A 57 -9.79 -3.98 -5.48
C TRP A 57 -9.47 -5.14 -4.55
N ALA A 58 -10.06 -5.15 -3.35
CA ALA A 58 -9.84 -6.18 -2.33
C ALA A 58 -10.88 -7.32 -2.34
N ASP A 59 -11.90 -7.32 -3.22
CA ASP A 59 -13.05 -8.23 -3.12
C ASP A 59 -12.67 -9.72 -3.13
N LYS A 60 -11.61 -10.08 -3.86
CA LYS A 60 -11.10 -11.47 -3.95
C LYS A 60 -10.13 -11.82 -2.81
N SER A 61 -9.63 -10.82 -2.10
CA SER A 61 -8.67 -10.93 -1.03
C SER A 61 -9.30 -10.46 0.27
N SER A 62 -10.11 -11.30 0.90
CA SER A 62 -10.69 -11.01 2.23
C SER A 62 -9.70 -11.23 3.39
N SER A 63 -8.57 -11.87 3.11
CA SER A 63 -7.44 -12.11 4.02
C SER A 63 -6.17 -11.83 3.24
N SER A 64 -5.54 -10.67 3.48
CA SER A 64 -4.30 -10.29 2.80
C SER A 64 -3.19 -11.30 3.06
N LYS A 65 -3.12 -11.84 4.28
CA LYS A 65 -2.18 -12.90 4.67
C LYS A 65 -2.19 -14.10 3.72
N ASP A 66 -3.38 -14.59 3.34
CA ASP A 66 -3.52 -15.84 2.59
C ASP A 66 -3.73 -15.60 1.09
N LYS A 67 -4.35 -14.47 0.72
CA LYS A 67 -4.83 -14.16 -0.63
C LYS A 67 -4.17 -12.93 -1.27
N TRP A 68 -2.99 -12.52 -0.80
CA TRP A 68 -2.25 -11.37 -1.37
C TRP A 68 -2.02 -11.47 -2.89
N ARG A 69 -2.01 -12.68 -3.46
CA ARG A 69 -1.85 -12.89 -4.92
C ARG A 69 -3.06 -12.47 -5.75
N GLU A 70 -4.21 -12.25 -5.12
CA GLU A 70 -5.43 -11.81 -5.80
C GLU A 70 -5.47 -10.29 -6.02
N PHE A 71 -4.51 -9.54 -5.48
CA PHE A 71 -4.38 -8.10 -5.72
C PHE A 71 -3.75 -7.83 -7.09
N ASP A 72 -4.42 -6.99 -7.88
CA ASP A 72 -3.97 -6.58 -9.20
C ASP A 72 -3.38 -5.15 -9.19
N ASN A 73 -2.44 -4.90 -10.09
CA ASN A 73 -2.02 -3.53 -10.40
C ASN A 73 -3.13 -2.81 -11.18
N VAL A 74 -3.44 -1.59 -10.76
CA VAL A 74 -4.54 -0.81 -11.36
C VAL A 74 -4.15 0.01 -12.58
N TYR A 75 -2.86 0.26 -12.77
CA TYR A 75 -2.38 0.94 -13.98
C TYR A 75 -2.54 0.01 -15.20
N PRO A 76 -3.26 0.44 -16.26
CA PRO A 76 -3.44 -0.38 -17.45
C PRO A 76 -2.10 -0.77 -18.08
N LYS A 77 -1.91 -2.07 -18.33
CA LYS A 77 -0.77 -2.55 -19.10
C LYS A 77 -0.98 -2.16 -20.57
N LEU A 78 0.03 -1.53 -21.16
CA LEU A 78 0.09 -1.21 -22.59
C LEU A 78 0.29 -2.47 -23.44
#